data_AF-K1XVB5-F1
#
_entry.id   AF-K1XVB5-F1
#
_cell.length_a   1.000
_cell.length_b   1.000
_cell.length_c   1.000
_cell.angle_alpha   90.00
_cell.angle_beta   90.00
_cell.angle_gamma   90.00
#
_symmetry.space_group_name_H-M   'P 1'
#
loop_
_entity.id
_entity.type
_entity.pdbx_description
1 polymer ?
#
loop_
_entity_poly.entity_id
_entity_poly.type
_entity_poly.pdbx_seq_one_letter_code
_entity_poly.pdbx_strand_id
1 'polypeptide(L)'
;MKKAEKSSRMSGEKRIRLSEDLLWGIHPVVEGLEKEPERFTEIILQKDKRGGKIEEIVEMARRHGIKLSFTDSLRLAGEGAAEVRHQGV
;
A
#
# COMPACT_ATOMS: atom_id res chain seq x y z
N MET A 1 6.04 -1.99 -30.89
CA MET A 1 5.99 -3.14 -29.96
C MET A 1 6.69 -2.68 -28.68
N LYS A 2 6.10 -2.59 -27.49
CA LYS A 2 5.35 -3.60 -26.72
C LYS A 2 4.21 -2.93 -25.94
N LYS A 3 3.05 -3.59 -25.92
CA LYS A 3 1.94 -3.30 -24.99
C LYS A 3 2.39 -3.74 -23.60
N ALA A 4 2.51 -2.82 -22.65
CA ALA A 4 2.66 -3.14 -21.24
C ALA A 4 1.27 -3.05 -20.59
N GLU A 5 0.71 -4.24 -20.37
CA GLU A 5 -0.24 -4.63 -19.32
C GLU A 5 -1.32 -3.63 -18.91
N LYS A 6 -2.50 -3.83 -19.50
CA LYS A 6 -3.77 -3.53 -18.85
C LYS A 6 -3.90 -4.38 -17.59
N SER A 7 -3.41 -3.88 -16.45
CA SER A 7 -3.91 -4.34 -15.16
C SER A 7 -5.26 -3.68 -14.91
N SER A 8 -6.26 -4.54 -14.89
CA SER A 8 -7.69 -4.34 -14.79
C SER A 8 -8.18 -3.34 -13.72
N ARG A 9 -9.07 -2.45 -14.15
CA ARG A 9 -10.40 -2.20 -13.55
C ARG A 9 -10.53 -2.53 -12.05
N MET A 10 -10.10 -1.61 -11.20
CA MET A 10 -10.76 -1.29 -9.91
C MET A 10 -10.16 0.04 -9.42
N SER A 11 -10.39 1.09 -10.22
CA SER A 11 -10.23 2.48 -9.76
C SER A 11 -11.47 2.78 -8.91
N GLY A 12 -11.44 2.31 -7.66
CA GLY A 12 -12.54 2.47 -6.71
C GLY A 12 -12.05 2.33 -5.28
N GLU A 13 -12.99 2.39 -4.35
CA GLU A 13 -12.76 2.16 -2.92
C GLU A 13 -12.29 0.72 -2.67
N LYS A 14 -11.12 0.56 -2.05
CA LYS A 14 -10.66 -0.71 -1.52
C LYS A 14 -11.01 -0.79 -0.04
N ARG A 15 -11.88 -1.73 0.32
CA ARG A 15 -12.24 -2.02 1.72
C ARG A 15 -11.46 -3.23 2.22
N ILE A 16 -10.67 -3.04 3.26
CA ILE A 16 -9.84 -4.09 3.87
C ILE A 16 -10.36 -4.36 5.28
N ARG A 17 -10.53 -5.63 5.64
CA ARG A 17 -10.86 -6.00 7.02
C ARG A 17 -9.60 -5.83 7.88
N LEU A 18 -9.71 -5.14 9.01
CA LEU A 18 -8.61 -4.97 9.95
C LEU A 18 -8.18 -6.33 10.51
N SER A 19 -6.88 -6.55 10.58
CA SER A 19 -6.24 -7.75 11.08
C SER A 19 -4.80 -7.44 11.51
N GLU A 20 -4.21 -8.33 12.32
CA GLU A 20 -2.89 -8.13 12.94
C GLU A 20 -1.72 -8.26 11.95
N ASP A 21 -1.96 -8.80 10.76
CA ASP A 21 -0.99 -8.94 9.67
C ASP A 21 -0.87 -7.67 8.79
N LEU A 22 -1.66 -6.64 9.07
CA LEU A 22 -1.61 -5.38 8.35
C LEU A 22 -0.68 -4.39 9.04
N LEU A 23 0.15 -3.72 8.24
CA LEU A 23 0.94 -2.58 8.64
C LEU A 23 0.48 -1.36 7.84
N TRP A 24 0.34 -0.21 8.49
CA TRP A 24 -0.23 0.98 7.89
C TRP A 24 0.49 2.25 8.31
N GLY A 25 0.37 3.29 7.49
CA GLY A 25 1.04 4.56 7.69
C GLY A 25 2.43 4.62 7.07
N ILE A 26 2.83 5.82 6.67
CA ILE A 26 4.04 6.04 5.86
C ILE A 26 5.31 5.60 6.60
N HIS A 27 5.52 6.06 7.84
CA HIS A 27 6.74 5.75 8.59
C HIS A 27 6.87 4.27 8.95
N PRO A 28 5.85 3.61 9.53
CA PRO A 28 5.94 2.18 9.82
C PRO A 28 6.23 1.34 8.57
N VAL A 29 5.59 1.65 7.44
CA VAL A 29 5.80 0.92 6.19
C VAL A 29 7.21 1.15 5.63
N VAL A 30 7.74 2.37 5.68
CA VAL A 30 9.14 2.66 5.32
C VAL A 30 10.08 1.83 6.18
N GLU A 31 9.95 1.90 7.51
CA GLU A 31 10.83 1.15 8.42
C GLU A 31 10.74 -0.36 8.22
N GLY A 32 9.53 -0.89 7.99
CA GLY A 32 9.33 -2.30 7.72
C GLY A 32 9.99 -2.74 6.41
N LEU A 33 9.88 -1.93 5.35
CA LEU A 33 10.54 -2.21 4.07
C LEU A 33 12.06 -2.11 4.15
N GLU A 34 12.60 -1.25 5.01
CA GLU A 34 14.05 -1.14 5.24
C GLU A 34 14.59 -2.33 6.03
N LYS A 35 13.84 -2.82 7.04
CA LYS A 35 14.32 -3.84 7.99
C LYS A 35 14.00 -5.27 7.56
N GLU A 36 12.78 -5.52 7.11
CA GLU A 36 12.23 -6.87 6.86
C GLU A 36 11.33 -6.89 5.60
N PRO A 37 11.83 -6.50 4.41
CA PRO A 37 11.02 -6.39 3.19
C PRO A 37 10.33 -7.70 2.76
N GLU A 38 10.90 -8.86 3.10
CA GLU A 38 10.35 -10.19 2.81
C GLU A 38 9.03 -10.49 3.53
N ARG A 39 8.69 -9.72 4.57
CA ARG A 39 7.42 -9.85 5.30
C ARG A 39 6.23 -9.25 4.54
N PHE A 40 6.49 -8.46 3.49
CA PHE A 40 5.45 -7.78 2.71
C PHE A 40 5.08 -8.57 1.46
N THR A 41 3.79 -8.89 1.31
CA THR A 41 3.27 -9.54 0.11
C THR A 41 2.66 -8.54 -0.88
N GLU A 42 2.06 -7.46 -0.37
CA GLU A 42 1.41 -6.41 -1.17
C GLU A 42 1.46 -5.08 -0.43
N ILE A 43 1.72 -3.99 -1.16
CA ILE A 43 1.59 -2.61 -0.69
C ILE A 43 0.45 -1.95 -1.46
N ILE A 44 -0.46 -1.32 -0.71
CA ILE A 44 -1.66 -0.67 -1.25
C ILE A 44 -1.53 0.83 -1.04
N LEU A 45 -1.44 1.60 -2.13
CA LEU A 45 -1.26 3.04 -2.07
C LEU A 45 -2.47 3.78 -2.63
N GLN A 46 -2.91 4.82 -1.94
CA GLN A 46 -3.86 5.76 -2.50
C GLN A 46 -3.21 6.61 -3.60
N LYS A 47 -3.89 6.73 -4.76
CA LYS A 47 -3.36 7.39 -5.96
C LYS A 47 -3.13 8.89 -5.83
N ASP A 48 -3.73 9.54 -4.84
CA ASP A 48 -3.58 10.97 -4.59
C ASP A 48 -2.37 11.28 -3.69
N LYS A 49 -1.77 10.28 -3.05
CA LYS A 49 -0.59 10.45 -2.19
C LYS A 49 0.67 10.66 -3.03
N ARG A 50 1.44 11.68 -2.67
CA ARG A 50 2.67 12.12 -3.34
C ARG A 50 3.69 12.55 -2.28
N GLY A 51 4.95 12.62 -2.68
CA GLY A 51 6.07 13.08 -1.86
C GLY A 51 7.17 12.03 -1.72
N GLY A 52 8.35 12.48 -1.27
CA GLY A 52 9.57 11.66 -1.26
C GLY A 52 9.42 10.31 -0.56
N LYS A 53 8.71 10.25 0.58
CA LYS A 53 8.48 8.98 1.28
C LYS A 53 7.56 8.00 0.54
N ILE A 54 6.59 8.51 -0.23
CA ILE A 54 5.73 7.64 -1.06
C ILE A 54 6.54 7.09 -2.23
N GLU A 55 7.39 7.92 -2.85
CA GLU A 55 8.30 7.50 -3.92
C GLU A 55 9.29 6.45 -3.42
N GLU A 56 9.86 6.66 -2.23
CA GLU A 56 10.74 5.70 -1.54
C GLU A 56 10.05 4.35 -1.31
N ILE A 57 8.81 4.33 -0.81
CA ILE A 57 8.02 3.10 -0.65
C ILE A 57 7.83 2.38 -2.00
N VAL A 58 7.48 3.12 -3.06
CA VAL A 58 7.28 2.55 -4.40
C VAL A 58 8.59 1.96 -4.94
N GLU A 59 9.71 2.63 -4.74
CA GLU A 59 11.02 2.16 -5.17
C GLU A 59 11.47 0.91 -4.41
N MET A 60 11.34 0.89 -3.08
CA MET A 60 11.65 -0.27 -2.25
C MET A 60 10.77 -1.46 -2.64
N ALA A 61 9.46 -1.25 -2.78
CA ALA A 61 8.53 -2.29 -3.20
C ALA A 61 8.95 -2.92 -4.54
N ARG A 62 9.27 -2.09 -5.54
CA ARG A 62 9.74 -2.56 -6.86
C ARG A 62 11.07 -3.30 -6.75
N ARG A 63 12.03 -2.76 -5.98
CA ARG A 63 13.35 -3.36 -5.78
C ARG A 63 13.26 -4.76 -5.19
N HIS A 64 12.35 -4.96 -4.23
CA HIS A 64 12.14 -6.24 -3.55
C HIS A 64 11.10 -7.14 -4.22
N GLY A 65 10.52 -6.72 -5.36
CA GLY A 65 9.53 -7.52 -6.09
C GLY A 65 8.18 -7.64 -5.38
N ILE A 66 7.87 -6.72 -4.46
CA ILE A 66 6.62 -6.67 -3.71
C ILE A 66 5.52 -6.12 -4.61
N LYS A 67 4.34 -6.74 -4.57
CA LYS A 67 3.19 -6.32 -5.39
C LYS A 67 2.74 -4.91 -4.98
N LEU A 68 2.63 -4.02 -5.96
CA LEU A 68 2.06 -2.67 -5.77
C LEU A 68 0.64 -2.60 -6.32
N SER A 69 -0.29 -2.17 -5.47
CA SER A 69 -1.69 -1.92 -5.82
C SER A 69 -2.03 -0.45 -5.57
N PHE A 70 -2.68 0.20 -6.53
CA PHE A 70 -3.11 1.59 -6.39
C PHE A 70 -4.63 1.70 -6.32
N THR A 71 -5.15 2.45 -5.35
CA THR A 71 -6.59 2.63 -5.11
C THR A 71 -6.97 4.11 -5.05
N ASP A 72 -8.24 4.44 -5.31
CA ASP A 72 -8.73 5.83 -5.23
C ASP A 72 -9.07 6.19 -3.77
N SER A 73 -9.62 5.24 -3.02
CA SER A 73 -9.86 5.40 -1.58
C SER A 73 -9.59 4.10 -0.83
N LEU A 74 -8.99 4.21 0.34
CA LEU A 74 -8.73 3.09 1.23
C LEU A 74 -9.65 3.19 2.44
N ARG A 75 -10.39 2.12 2.75
CA ARG A 75 -11.19 2.04 3.98
C ARG A 75 -10.87 0.76 4.73
N LEU A 76 -10.67 0.89 6.04
CA LEU A 76 -10.57 -0.26 6.93
C LEU A 76 -11.96 -0.58 7.50
N ALA A 77 -12.24 -1.86 7.71
CA ALA A 77 -13.50 -2.36 8.25
C ALA A 77 -13.24 -3.36 9.39
N GLY A 78 -14.10 -3.36 10.41
CA GLY A 78 -13.93 -4.20 11.60
C GLY A 78 -13.90 -3.37 12.88
N GLU A 79 -13.79 -4.04 14.02
CA GLU A 79 -13.65 -3.40 15.33
C GLU A 79 -12.31 -2.64 15.39
N GLY A 80 -12.30 -1.43 15.95
CA GLY A 80 -11.10 -0.56 16.00
C GLY A 80 -10.69 0.10 14.67
N ALA A 81 -11.31 -0.27 13.53
CA ALA A 81 -10.92 0.26 12.22
C ALA A 81 -11.07 1.79 12.08
N ALA A 82 -12.00 2.40 12.83
CA ALA A 82 -12.22 3.85 12.81
C ALA A 82 -11.09 4.66 13.49
N GLU A 83 -10.29 4.04 14.34
CA GLU A 83 -9.21 4.70 15.09
C GLU A 83 -7.86 4.62 14.36
N VAL A 84 -7.77 3.76 13.34
CA VAL A 84 -6.55 3.52 12.59
C VAL A 84 -6.22 4.67 11.63
N ARG A 85 -4.97 5.13 11.67
CA ARG A 85 -4.44 6.18 10.77
C ARG A 85 -3.55 5.57 9.70
N HIS A 86 -4.14 5.07 8.61
CA HIS A 86 -3.39 4.50 7.49
C HIS A 86 -2.66 5.54 6.63
N GLN A 87 -3.06 6.82 6.64
CA GLN A 87 -2.42 7.90 5.87
C GLN A 87 -2.33 7.69 4.33
N GLY A 88 -2.96 6.62 3.84
CA GLY A 88 -3.03 6.23 2.43
C GLY A 88 -2.02 5.16 2.01
N VAL A 89 -1.41 4.48 2.99
CA VAL A 89 -0.54 3.31 2.84
C VAL A 89 -0.96 2.23 3.84
#